data_AF-A0A7S1RV20-F1
#
_entry.id   AF-A0A7S1RV20-F1
#
_cell.length_a   1.000
_cell.length_b   1.000
_cell.length_c   1.000
_cell.angle_alpha   90.00
_cell.angle_beta   90.00
_cell.angle_gamma   90.00
#
_symmetry.space_group_name_H-M   'P 1'
#
loop_
_entity.id
_entity.type
_entity.pdbx_description
1 polymer ?
#
loop_
_entity_poly.entity_id
_entity_poly.type
_entity_poly.pdbx_seq_one_letter_code
_entity_poly.pdbx_strand_id
1 'polypeptide(L)'
;ELHVVPGPGAGPAFPDFSLDSHFAVDVHGEVASVQEMATAGGRLAAKECTAHHEADLDVPLPVLAQRMPGVDLWCHFGFLGHWARECAVARRQRNYELFAVNINYSAALPRTGKVFNVSYDAGWFLSRNSIFIYDDIYCHANGWLRGQGLPPVRNNFTAWKEVAKGYCASMDGRYPLQDLSMNDLMRRTKVELEAMTAHYEGRGPEVLARDMQRHAYVKCALGDAGCDMAICQNWCLLPDHSIGRNEAECGEYWT
;
A
#
# COMPACT_ATOMS: atom_id res chain seq x y z
N GLU A 1 -28.37 -12.80 -34.07
CA GLU A 1 -27.08 -13.48 -33.92
C GLU A 1 -26.49 -13.08 -32.58
N LEU A 2 -26.28 -14.05 -31.68
CA LEU A 2 -25.63 -13.81 -30.40
C LEU A 2 -24.12 -13.75 -30.66
N HIS A 3 -23.52 -12.57 -30.50
CA HIS A 3 -22.07 -12.42 -30.53
C HIS A 3 -21.48 -13.14 -29.32
N VAL A 4 -20.94 -14.33 -29.56
CA VAL A 4 -20.09 -15.04 -28.62
C VAL A 4 -18.78 -14.26 -28.51
N VAL A 5 -18.59 -13.55 -27.40
CA VAL A 5 -17.30 -12.97 -27.05
C VAL A 5 -16.33 -14.13 -26.81
N PRO A 6 -15.18 -14.20 -27.50
CA PRO A 6 -14.18 -15.24 -27.26
C PRO A 6 -13.76 -15.19 -25.79
N GLY A 7 -13.83 -16.33 -25.10
CA GLY A 7 -13.27 -16.46 -23.75
C GLY A 7 -11.78 -16.11 -23.74
N PRO A 8 -11.24 -15.62 -22.61
CA PRO A 8 -9.85 -15.21 -22.52
C PRO A 8 -8.94 -16.40 -22.87
N GLY A 9 -8.19 -16.28 -23.96
CA GLY A 9 -7.14 -17.22 -24.32
C GLY A 9 -6.12 -17.28 -23.18
N ALA A 10 -5.51 -18.45 -22.98
CA ALA A 10 -4.47 -18.66 -21.98
C ALA A 10 -3.45 -17.52 -22.04
N GLY A 11 -3.45 -16.68 -20.99
CA GLY A 11 -2.56 -15.54 -20.88
C GLY A 11 -1.09 -15.99 -20.88
N PRO A 12 -0.16 -15.07 -21.18
CA PRO A 12 1.27 -15.37 -21.03
C PRO A 12 1.54 -15.88 -19.61
N ALA A 13 2.40 -16.89 -19.49
CA ALA A 13 2.85 -17.38 -18.18
C ALA A 13 3.34 -16.20 -17.35
N PHE A 14 2.71 -15.97 -16.20
CA PHE A 14 3.12 -14.95 -15.26
C PHE A 14 4.51 -15.29 -14.71
N PRO A 15 5.37 -14.29 -14.46
CA PRO A 15 6.65 -14.52 -13.81
C PRO A 15 6.42 -15.17 -12.44
N ASP A 16 7.30 -16.09 -12.06
CA ASP A 16 7.25 -16.81 -10.78
C ASP A 16 7.27 -15.81 -9.61
N PHE A 17 6.10 -15.62 -8.98
CA PHE A 17 5.92 -14.75 -7.83
C PHE A 17 6.44 -15.48 -6.59
N SER A 18 7.74 -15.38 -6.32
CA SER A 18 8.29 -15.84 -5.04
C SER A 18 7.67 -15.02 -3.90
N LEU A 19 6.74 -15.65 -3.18
CA LEU A 19 6.07 -15.15 -1.97
C LEU A 19 7.07 -14.73 -0.88
N ASP A 20 8.33 -15.20 -0.95
CA ASP A 20 9.38 -14.82 -0.02
C ASP A 20 9.78 -13.33 -0.16
N SER A 21 9.55 -12.69 -1.31
CA SER A 21 9.98 -11.30 -1.51
C SER A 21 9.08 -10.22 -0.88
N HIS A 22 7.88 -10.57 -0.40
CA HIS A 22 6.94 -9.59 0.18
C HIS A 22 6.87 -9.59 1.70
N PHE A 23 7.36 -10.66 2.34
CA PHE A 23 7.48 -10.76 3.80
C PHE A 23 8.88 -11.20 4.29
N ALA A 24 9.74 -11.79 3.44
CA ALA A 24 11.13 -12.10 3.83
C ALA A 24 12.09 -10.93 3.59
N VAL A 25 11.66 -9.88 2.89
CA VAL A 25 12.28 -8.55 3.09
C VAL A 25 11.74 -8.04 4.43
N ASP A 26 12.59 -8.15 5.46
CA ASP A 26 12.42 -7.52 6.78
C ASP A 26 11.81 -8.36 7.95
N VAL A 27 12.02 -9.69 7.99
CA VAL A 27 12.05 -10.39 9.30
C VAL A 27 13.47 -10.83 9.69
N HIS A 28 14.36 -11.15 8.74
CA HIS A 28 15.77 -11.51 9.06
C HIS A 28 16.83 -11.16 7.99
N GLY A 29 16.51 -10.38 6.96
CA GLY A 29 17.44 -10.11 5.86
C GLY A 29 17.60 -8.62 5.55
N GLU A 30 18.63 -8.00 6.12
CA GLU A 30 19.13 -6.70 5.66
C GLU A 30 19.50 -6.79 4.17
N VAL A 31 18.67 -6.22 3.30
CA VAL A 31 19.14 -5.76 1.99
C VAL A 31 19.69 -4.36 2.20
N ALA A 32 20.99 -4.27 2.44
CA ALA A 32 21.71 -3.01 2.43
C ALA A 32 21.59 -2.37 1.03
N SER A 33 20.79 -1.30 0.88
CA SER A 33 21.06 -0.16 -0.03
C SER A 33 19.86 0.78 -0.23
N VAL A 34 19.37 1.43 0.83
CA VAL A 34 18.78 2.78 0.71
C VAL A 34 19.13 3.57 1.98
N GLN A 35 20.41 3.81 2.18
CA GLN A 35 20.89 4.63 3.30
C GLN A 35 21.43 5.94 2.73
N GLU A 36 20.95 7.05 3.31
CA GLU A 36 21.49 8.42 3.25
C GLU A 36 20.73 9.52 2.49
N MET A 37 19.42 9.69 2.73
CA MET A 37 18.79 11.03 2.62
C MET A 37 17.83 11.41 3.77
N ALA A 38 17.82 10.69 4.89
CA ALA A 38 17.14 11.16 6.09
C ALA A 38 18.01 12.20 6.83
N THR A 39 17.46 13.40 7.03
CA THR A 39 18.03 14.41 7.95
C THR A 39 18.29 13.78 9.33
N ALA A 40 19.25 14.31 10.09
CA ALA A 40 19.62 13.76 11.40
C ALA A 40 18.41 13.56 12.34
N GLY A 41 17.37 14.41 12.24
CA GLY A 41 16.12 14.28 12.98
C GLY A 41 15.25 13.07 12.58
N GLY A 42 15.25 12.68 11.30
CA GLY A 42 14.55 11.48 10.82
C GLY A 42 15.20 10.19 11.33
N ARG A 43 16.55 10.13 11.34
CA ARG A 43 17.28 8.96 11.81
C ARG A 43 17.06 8.66 13.30
N LEU A 44 16.87 9.68 14.14
CA LEU A 44 16.59 9.49 15.57
C LEU A 44 15.16 9.03 15.82
N ALA A 45 14.17 9.66 15.17
CA ALA A 45 12.77 9.25 15.28
C ALA A 45 12.54 7.81 14.79
N ALA A 46 13.25 7.39 13.73
CA ALA A 46 13.20 6.02 13.23
C ALA A 46 13.67 5.00 14.29
N LYS A 47 14.74 5.30 15.05
CA LYS A 47 15.26 4.40 16.10
C LYS A 47 14.29 4.21 17.27
N GLU A 48 13.49 5.22 17.60
CA GLU A 48 12.51 5.09 18.68
C GLU A 48 11.38 4.12 18.33
N CYS A 49 11.06 3.98 17.04
CA CYS A 49 10.00 3.10 16.55
C CYS A 49 10.49 1.67 16.24
N THR A 50 11.65 1.25 16.77
CA THR A 50 12.16 -0.13 16.64
C THR A 50 11.99 -0.96 17.92
N ALA A 51 11.37 -0.41 18.95
CA ALA A 51 11.06 -1.18 20.15
C ALA A 51 10.05 -2.30 19.79
N HIS A 52 10.36 -3.53 20.22
CA HIS A 52 9.52 -4.69 19.94
C HIS A 52 8.31 -4.70 20.88
N HIS A 53 7.12 -4.88 20.30
CA HIS A 53 5.85 -4.98 21.01
C HIS A 53 5.05 -6.20 20.55
N GLU A 54 5.72 -7.36 20.44
CA GLU A 54 5.12 -8.59 19.89
C GLU A 54 3.88 -9.06 20.65
N ALA A 55 3.84 -8.83 21.97
CA ALA A 55 2.68 -9.17 22.81
C ALA A 55 1.39 -8.44 22.40
N ASP A 56 1.50 -7.33 21.67
CA ASP A 56 0.38 -6.51 21.24
C ASP A 56 -0.10 -6.86 19.82
N LEU A 57 0.58 -7.77 19.10
CA LEU A 57 0.24 -8.12 17.71
C LEU A 57 -1.15 -8.74 17.54
N ASP A 58 -1.62 -9.48 18.54
CA ASP A 58 -2.94 -10.11 18.55
C ASP A 58 -4.02 -9.24 19.21
N VAL A 59 -3.65 -8.11 19.80
CA VAL A 59 -4.62 -7.21 20.44
C VAL A 59 -5.33 -6.38 19.36
N PRO A 60 -6.68 -6.32 19.35
CA PRO A 60 -7.38 -5.48 18.40
C PRO A 60 -6.95 -4.01 18.49
N LEU A 61 -6.72 -3.38 17.33
CA LEU A 61 -6.20 -2.01 17.26
C LEU A 61 -7.06 -0.98 18.01
N PRO A 62 -8.42 -1.02 17.97
CA PRO A 62 -9.22 -0.11 18.79
C PRO A 62 -8.99 -0.28 20.29
N VAL A 63 -8.74 -1.51 20.74
CA VAL A 63 -8.46 -1.79 22.16
C VAL A 63 -7.10 -1.23 22.55
N LEU A 64 -6.07 -1.38 21.70
CA LEU A 64 -4.77 -0.77 21.93
C LEU A 64 -4.83 0.75 21.95
N ALA A 65 -5.54 1.37 21.00
CA ALA A 65 -5.73 2.81 20.95
C ALA A 65 -6.38 3.36 22.25
N GLN A 66 -7.31 2.61 22.84
CA GLN A 66 -7.93 2.96 24.12
C GLN A 66 -6.98 2.76 25.32
N ARG A 67 -6.17 1.68 25.31
CA ARG A 67 -5.21 1.38 26.39
C ARG A 67 -4.04 2.34 26.43
N MET A 68 -3.65 2.90 25.28
CA MET A 68 -2.46 3.74 25.11
C MET A 68 -2.81 5.10 24.50
N PRO A 69 -3.59 5.94 25.20
CA PRO A 69 -4.00 7.23 24.66
C PRO A 69 -2.77 8.11 24.38
N GLY A 70 -2.70 8.66 23.16
CA GLY A 70 -1.60 9.54 22.73
C GLY A 70 -0.38 8.82 22.16
N VAL A 71 -0.34 7.49 22.17
CA VAL A 71 0.70 6.71 21.47
C VAL A 71 0.39 6.67 19.97
N ASP A 72 1.40 6.96 19.14
CA ASP A 72 1.30 6.79 17.68
C ASP A 72 1.46 5.31 17.34
N LEU A 73 0.36 4.64 16.97
CA LEU A 73 0.37 3.20 16.71
C LEU A 73 1.23 2.83 15.49
N TRP A 74 1.45 3.76 14.55
CA TRP A 74 2.45 3.59 13.50
C TRP A 74 3.86 3.40 14.06
N CYS A 75 4.23 4.16 15.10
CA CYS A 75 5.54 4.03 15.75
C CYS A 75 5.60 2.76 16.62
N HIS A 76 4.53 2.47 17.35
CA HIS A 76 4.41 1.26 18.19
C HIS A 76 4.59 -0.03 17.38
N PHE A 77 4.04 -0.09 16.16
CA PHE A 77 4.25 -1.21 15.24
C PHE A 77 5.42 -1.00 14.26
N GLY A 78 6.27 0.01 14.47
CA GLY A 78 7.40 0.33 13.59
C GLY A 78 8.48 -0.75 13.53
N PHE A 79 8.53 -1.66 14.51
CA PHE A 79 9.44 -2.81 14.51
C PHE A 79 9.08 -3.86 13.45
N LEU A 80 7.85 -3.84 12.92
CA LEU A 80 7.40 -4.76 11.87
C LEU A 80 7.95 -4.45 10.47
N GLY A 81 8.58 -3.30 10.30
CA GLY A 81 9.29 -3.00 9.06
C GLY A 81 9.41 -1.52 8.78
N HIS A 82 10.24 -1.24 7.77
CA HIS A 82 10.53 0.12 7.30
C HIS A 82 9.27 0.93 6.96
N TRP A 83 8.24 0.31 6.36
CA TRP A 83 7.00 1.00 5.97
C TRP A 83 6.26 1.63 7.17
N ALA A 84 6.18 0.94 8.31
CA ALA A 84 5.47 1.46 9.48
C ALA A 84 6.27 2.57 10.16
N ARG A 85 7.58 2.32 10.33
CA ARG A 85 8.54 3.23 10.95
C ARG A 85 8.67 4.55 10.19
N GLU A 86 8.85 4.53 8.88
CA GLU A 86 8.97 5.76 8.09
C GLU A 86 7.65 6.54 8.06
N CYS A 87 6.50 5.86 8.10
CA CYS A 87 5.23 6.56 8.21
C CYS A 87 5.11 7.30 9.54
N ALA A 88 5.50 6.67 10.66
CA ALA A 88 5.56 7.33 11.96
C ALA A 88 6.48 8.57 11.94
N VAL A 89 7.65 8.46 11.29
CA VAL A 89 8.58 9.60 11.11
C VAL A 89 7.92 10.72 10.31
N ALA A 90 7.30 10.40 9.17
CA ALA A 90 6.62 11.37 8.32
C ALA A 90 5.46 12.08 9.04
N ARG A 91 4.68 11.35 9.83
CA ARG A 91 3.61 11.91 10.68
C ARG A 91 4.16 12.88 11.72
N ARG A 92 5.24 12.50 12.41
CA ARG A 92 5.90 13.34 13.43
C ARG A 92 6.50 14.61 12.81
N GLN A 93 7.12 14.49 11.64
CA GLN A 93 7.70 15.62 10.91
C GLN A 93 6.65 16.46 10.17
N ARG A 94 5.39 16.04 10.19
CA ARG A 94 4.30 16.70 9.46
C ARG A 94 4.60 16.80 7.97
N ASN A 95 5.05 15.70 7.36
CA ASN A 95 5.44 15.66 5.96
C ASN A 95 5.21 14.26 5.34
N TYR A 96 4.04 14.02 4.75
CA TYR A 96 3.77 12.76 4.04
C TYR A 96 4.55 12.63 2.71
N GLU A 97 4.99 13.73 2.11
CA GLU A 97 5.87 13.70 0.92
C GLU A 97 7.18 12.97 1.23
N LEU A 98 7.73 13.20 2.43
CA LEU A 98 8.94 12.51 2.88
C LEU A 98 8.77 10.98 2.83
N PHE A 99 7.62 10.47 3.29
CA PHE A 99 7.33 9.05 3.24
C PHE A 99 7.24 8.55 1.80
N ALA A 100 6.50 9.27 0.95
CA ALA A 100 6.33 8.92 -0.46
C ALA A 100 7.67 8.88 -1.21
N VAL A 101 8.60 9.79 -0.89
CA VAL A 101 9.94 9.81 -1.47
C VAL A 101 10.83 8.70 -0.91
N ASN A 102 10.79 8.44 0.40
CA ASN A 102 11.68 7.47 1.06
C ASN A 102 11.34 6.02 0.73
N ILE A 103 10.05 5.70 0.57
CA ILE A 103 9.60 4.33 0.26
C ILE A 103 9.68 4.01 -1.24
N ASN A 104 10.00 5.00 -2.09
CA ASN A 104 9.89 4.97 -3.55
C ASN A 104 10.30 3.63 -4.22
N TYR A 105 9.34 2.71 -4.30
CA TYR A 105 9.48 1.40 -4.94
C TYR A 105 9.78 1.54 -6.44
N SER A 106 9.41 2.68 -7.04
CA SER A 106 9.59 2.94 -8.47
C SER A 106 11.06 2.92 -8.89
N ALA A 107 12.00 3.15 -7.97
CA ALA A 107 13.43 3.00 -8.25
C ALA A 107 13.84 1.53 -8.50
N ALA A 108 13.13 0.58 -7.89
CA ALA A 108 13.35 -0.86 -8.06
C ALA A 108 12.58 -1.45 -9.25
N LEU A 109 11.65 -0.71 -9.85
CA LEU A 109 10.83 -1.20 -10.94
C LEU A 109 11.55 -1.13 -12.29
N PRO A 110 11.45 -2.17 -13.13
CA PRO A 110 11.94 -2.10 -14.49
C PRO A 110 11.20 -1.00 -15.27
N ARG A 111 11.91 0.05 -15.70
CA ARG A 111 11.38 1.09 -16.61
C ARG A 111 10.95 0.50 -17.96
N THR A 112 11.56 -0.63 -18.32
CA THR A 112 11.29 -1.39 -19.54
C THR A 112 10.75 -2.77 -19.15
N GLY A 113 9.43 -2.90 -19.10
CA GLY A 113 8.74 -4.15 -18.79
C GLY A 113 7.64 -4.43 -19.81
N LYS A 114 7.30 -5.70 -19.99
CA LYS A 114 6.12 -6.10 -20.77
C LYS A 114 4.87 -5.57 -20.05
N VAL A 115 4.01 -4.86 -20.78
CA VAL A 115 2.70 -4.47 -20.27
C VAL A 115 1.83 -5.71 -20.20
N PHE A 116 1.10 -5.87 -19.10
CA PHE A 116 0.12 -6.93 -18.93
C PHE A 116 -1.15 -6.39 -18.28
N ASN A 117 -2.26 -7.08 -18.53
CA ASN A 117 -3.56 -6.73 -17.97
C ASN A 117 -3.66 -7.27 -16.53
N VAL A 118 -4.10 -6.41 -15.63
CA VAL A 118 -4.39 -6.71 -14.23
C VAL A 118 -5.89 -6.54 -14.05
N SER A 119 -6.60 -7.62 -13.76
CA SER A 119 -8.04 -7.62 -13.49
C SER A 119 -8.34 -8.07 -12.07
N TYR A 120 -9.40 -7.54 -11.49
CA TYR A 120 -9.95 -7.89 -10.18
C TYR A 120 -11.44 -7.47 -10.11
N ASP A 121 -12.17 -7.85 -9.07
CA ASP A 121 -13.64 -7.77 -9.02
C ASP A 121 -14.25 -6.38 -9.25
N ALA A 122 -13.50 -5.31 -9.00
CA ALA A 122 -13.96 -3.93 -9.15
C ALA A 122 -13.30 -3.17 -10.32
N GLY A 123 -12.48 -3.83 -11.14
CA GLY A 123 -11.91 -3.17 -12.31
C GLY A 123 -10.71 -3.86 -12.95
N TRP A 124 -10.08 -3.14 -13.86
CA TRP A 124 -8.87 -3.58 -14.53
C TRP A 124 -7.97 -2.40 -14.88
N PHE A 125 -6.68 -2.67 -15.07
CA PHE A 125 -5.69 -1.71 -15.54
C PHE A 125 -4.52 -2.42 -16.22
N LEU A 126 -3.71 -1.66 -16.95
CA LEU A 126 -2.46 -2.15 -17.54
C LEU A 126 -1.29 -1.82 -16.61
N SER A 127 -0.49 -2.84 -16.27
CA SER A 127 0.72 -2.65 -15.46
C SER A 127 1.96 -3.15 -16.17
N ARG A 128 3.10 -2.53 -15.81
CA ARG A 128 4.44 -3.03 -16.08
C ARG A 128 5.12 -3.56 -14.81
N ASN A 129 4.45 -3.45 -13.67
CA ASN A 129 4.97 -3.85 -12.38
C ASN A 129 4.59 -5.29 -12.07
N SER A 130 5.46 -6.21 -12.47
CA SER A 130 5.31 -7.62 -12.11
C SER A 130 5.88 -7.96 -10.72
N ILE A 131 6.41 -6.98 -9.99
CA ILE A 131 7.06 -7.22 -8.69
C ILE A 131 6.07 -6.90 -7.57
N PHE A 132 5.53 -5.69 -7.53
CA PHE A 132 4.61 -5.20 -6.51
C PHE A 132 3.19 -5.01 -7.05
N ILE A 133 2.68 -6.00 -7.79
CA ILE A 133 1.34 -5.94 -8.40
C ILE A 133 0.23 -5.77 -7.34
N TYR A 134 0.44 -6.29 -6.13
CA TYR A 134 -0.49 -6.10 -5.01
C TYR A 134 -0.68 -4.60 -4.69
N ASP A 135 0.39 -3.82 -4.68
CA ASP A 135 0.32 -2.38 -4.40
C ASP A 135 -0.42 -1.61 -5.50
N ASP A 136 -0.36 -2.09 -6.74
CA ASP A 136 -1.11 -1.51 -7.85
C ASP A 136 -2.61 -1.69 -7.66
N ILE A 137 -3.01 -2.93 -7.36
CA ILE A 137 -4.40 -3.27 -7.10
C ILE A 137 -4.87 -2.52 -5.86
N TYR A 138 -4.03 -2.43 -4.82
CA TYR A 138 -4.31 -1.67 -3.61
C TYR A 138 -4.56 -0.18 -3.88
N CYS A 139 -3.65 0.49 -4.58
CA CYS A 139 -3.81 1.91 -4.88
C CYS A 139 -4.99 2.16 -5.83
N HIS A 140 -5.17 1.32 -6.85
CA HIS A 140 -6.25 1.46 -7.84
C HIS A 140 -7.63 1.19 -7.21
N ALA A 141 -7.78 0.13 -6.41
CA ALA A 141 -9.04 -0.25 -5.77
C ALA A 141 -9.50 0.73 -4.69
N ASN A 142 -8.58 1.46 -4.07
CA ASN A 142 -8.90 2.51 -3.11
C ASN A 142 -9.08 3.90 -3.75
N GLY A 143 -8.90 4.03 -5.07
CA GLY A 143 -9.04 5.31 -5.78
C GLY A 143 -7.93 6.31 -5.43
N TRP A 144 -6.73 5.82 -5.13
CA TRP A 144 -5.64 6.64 -4.60
C TRP A 144 -4.57 7.01 -5.62
N LEU A 145 -4.70 6.59 -6.88
CA LEU A 145 -3.82 7.04 -7.95
C LEU A 145 -4.17 8.48 -8.36
N ARG A 146 -3.19 9.23 -8.89
CA ARG A 146 -3.49 10.48 -9.59
C ARG A 146 -4.45 10.19 -10.76
N GLY A 147 -5.40 11.10 -10.98
CA GLY A 147 -6.49 10.91 -11.94
C GLY A 147 -7.72 10.18 -11.38
N GLN A 148 -7.68 9.66 -10.14
CA GLN A 148 -8.83 9.00 -9.49
C GLN A 148 -9.58 9.89 -8.48
N GLY A 149 -9.37 11.21 -8.53
CA GLY A 149 -10.17 12.19 -7.79
C GLY A 149 -9.64 12.61 -6.41
N LEU A 150 -8.44 12.17 -6.00
CA LEU A 150 -7.78 12.77 -4.84
C LEU A 150 -7.33 14.21 -5.17
N PRO A 151 -7.46 15.15 -4.21
CA PRO A 151 -7.02 16.53 -4.41
C PRO A 151 -5.49 16.63 -4.46
N PRO A 152 -4.90 17.53 -5.28
CA PRO A 152 -3.45 17.67 -5.43
C PRO A 152 -2.82 18.47 -4.28
N VAL A 153 -3.05 18.04 -3.04
CA VAL A 153 -2.62 18.74 -1.80
C VAL A 153 -1.62 17.91 -0.97
N ARG A 154 -0.98 16.91 -1.59
CA ARG A 154 -0.06 15.97 -0.92
C ARG A 154 1.10 16.65 -0.19
N ASN A 155 1.62 17.75 -0.75
CA ASN A 155 2.69 18.55 -0.15
C ASN A 155 2.24 19.39 1.05
N ASN A 156 0.93 19.51 1.30
CA ASN A 156 0.37 20.19 2.47
C ASN A 156 -0.09 19.16 3.48
N PHE A 157 0.73 18.90 4.50
CA PHE A 157 0.44 17.88 5.52
C PHE A 157 -0.93 18.02 6.17
N THR A 158 -1.33 19.26 6.52
CA THR A 158 -2.60 19.47 7.21
C THR A 158 -3.77 19.14 6.27
N ALA A 159 -3.73 19.63 5.04
CA ALA A 159 -4.76 19.32 4.04
C ALA A 159 -4.79 17.82 3.71
N TRP A 160 -3.64 17.20 3.49
CA TRP A 160 -3.52 15.77 3.21
C TRP A 160 -4.02 14.91 4.35
N LYS A 161 -3.72 15.28 5.60
CA LYS A 161 -4.23 14.60 6.79
C LYS A 161 -5.76 14.65 6.87
N GLU A 162 -6.38 15.77 6.53
CA GLU A 162 -7.84 15.87 6.50
C GLU A 162 -8.46 15.04 5.37
N VAL A 163 -7.80 14.94 4.20
CA VAL A 163 -8.20 14.01 3.13
C VAL A 163 -8.14 12.56 3.62
N ALA A 164 -7.05 12.16 4.27
CA ALA A 164 -6.88 10.82 4.81
C ALA A 164 -7.90 10.48 5.91
N LYS A 165 -8.20 11.44 6.80
CA LYS A 165 -9.27 11.29 7.80
C LYS A 165 -10.64 11.13 7.14
N GLY A 166 -10.95 11.94 6.13
CA GLY A 166 -12.21 11.83 5.39
C GLY A 166 -12.36 10.46 4.73
N TYR A 167 -11.28 9.95 4.11
CA TYR A 167 -11.22 8.58 3.62
C TYR A 167 -11.52 7.56 4.73
N CYS A 168 -10.79 7.63 5.84
CA CYS A 168 -10.98 6.69 6.95
C CYS A 168 -12.38 6.73 7.56
N ALA A 169 -12.98 7.92 7.68
CA ALA A 169 -14.36 8.07 8.14
C ALA A 169 -15.36 7.45 7.15
N SER A 170 -15.11 7.51 5.84
CA SER A 170 -15.97 6.88 4.83
C SER A 170 -15.96 5.34 4.88
N MET A 171 -14.98 4.77 5.58
CA MET A 171 -14.81 3.33 5.80
C MET A 171 -15.43 2.86 7.13
N ASP A 172 -15.87 3.78 7.98
CA ASP A 172 -16.47 3.44 9.26
C ASP A 172 -17.72 2.56 9.07
N GLY A 173 -17.83 1.54 9.92
CA GLY A 173 -18.89 0.53 9.84
C GLY A 173 -18.79 -0.47 8.67
N ARG A 174 -17.85 -0.32 7.72
CA ARG A 174 -17.69 -1.29 6.61
C ARG A 174 -17.03 -2.59 7.04
N TYR A 175 -16.17 -2.53 8.05
CA TYR A 175 -15.49 -3.69 8.61
C TYR A 175 -15.54 -3.65 10.13
N PRO A 176 -15.66 -4.80 10.81
CA PRO A 176 -15.63 -4.88 12.25
C PRO A 176 -14.21 -4.60 12.78
N LEU A 177 -13.89 -3.34 13.10
CA LEU A 177 -12.58 -2.94 13.65
C LEU A 177 -12.22 -3.68 14.93
N GLN A 178 -13.23 -4.08 15.71
CA GLN A 178 -13.05 -4.77 16.98
C GLN A 178 -12.29 -6.11 16.86
N ASP A 179 -12.18 -6.65 15.65
CA ASP A 179 -11.51 -7.91 15.38
C ASP A 179 -10.19 -7.73 14.60
N LEU A 180 -9.83 -6.48 14.23
CA LEU A 180 -8.63 -6.21 13.44
C LEU A 180 -7.42 -5.97 14.35
N SER A 181 -6.48 -6.92 14.34
CA SER A 181 -5.16 -6.82 14.95
C SER A 181 -4.08 -6.73 13.87
N MET A 182 -2.83 -6.47 14.28
CA MET A 182 -1.72 -6.44 13.34
C MET A 182 -1.39 -7.85 12.79
N ASN A 183 -1.49 -8.88 13.62
CA ASN A 183 -1.40 -10.27 13.17
C ASN A 183 -2.50 -10.65 12.19
N ASP A 184 -3.74 -10.15 12.38
CA ASP A 184 -4.82 -10.38 11.42
C ASP A 184 -4.49 -9.76 10.05
N LEU A 185 -3.97 -8.53 10.02
CA LEU A 185 -3.51 -7.90 8.79
C LEU A 185 -2.44 -8.74 8.08
N MET A 186 -1.37 -9.11 8.80
CA MET A 186 -0.27 -9.88 8.21
C MET A 186 -0.73 -11.23 7.67
N ARG A 187 -1.53 -11.97 8.44
CA ARG A 187 -2.09 -13.26 8.04
C ARG A 187 -2.98 -13.13 6.81
N ARG A 188 -3.86 -12.12 6.77
CA ARG A 188 -4.76 -11.90 5.64
C ARG A 188 -4.00 -11.48 4.40
N THR A 189 -3.04 -10.58 4.53
CA THR A 189 -2.21 -10.14 3.40
C THR A 189 -1.51 -11.32 2.74
N LYS A 190 -0.99 -12.27 3.54
CA LYS A 190 -0.43 -13.52 3.00
C LYS A 190 -1.46 -14.33 2.20
N VAL A 191 -2.66 -14.55 2.74
CA VAL A 191 -3.73 -15.28 2.06
C VAL A 191 -4.18 -14.56 0.77
N GLU A 192 -4.25 -13.23 0.81
CA GLU A 192 -4.63 -12.40 -0.33
C GLU A 192 -3.56 -12.45 -1.44
N LEU A 193 -2.28 -12.45 -1.08
CA LEU A 193 -1.18 -12.64 -2.03
C LEU A 193 -1.23 -14.04 -2.66
N GLU A 194 -1.43 -15.10 -1.86
CA GLU A 194 -1.59 -16.47 -2.38
C GLU A 194 -2.79 -16.59 -3.33
N ALA A 195 -3.92 -15.96 -2.98
CA ALA A 195 -5.11 -15.92 -3.82
C ALA A 195 -4.87 -15.15 -5.12
N MET A 196 -4.17 -14.02 -5.06
CA MET A 196 -3.79 -13.22 -6.21
C MET A 196 -2.86 -13.99 -7.16
N THR A 197 -1.84 -14.67 -6.64
CA THR A 197 -0.97 -15.53 -7.44
C THR A 197 -1.78 -16.64 -8.12
N ALA A 198 -2.65 -17.32 -7.37
CA ALA A 198 -3.52 -18.35 -7.92
C ALA A 198 -4.47 -17.79 -8.99
N HIS A 199 -5.02 -16.58 -8.81
CA HIS A 199 -5.87 -15.90 -9.79
C HIS A 199 -5.16 -15.71 -11.12
N TYR A 200 -3.95 -15.13 -11.09
CA TYR A 200 -3.19 -14.83 -12.31
C TYR A 200 -2.63 -16.09 -12.98
N GLU A 201 -2.46 -17.18 -12.23
CA GLU A 201 -2.20 -18.50 -12.81
C GLU A 201 -3.45 -19.20 -13.37
N GLY A 202 -4.64 -18.60 -13.26
CA GLY A 202 -5.90 -19.17 -13.74
C GLY A 202 -6.43 -20.31 -12.86
N ARG A 203 -5.98 -20.41 -11.60
CA ARG A 203 -6.31 -21.48 -10.64
C ARG A 203 -7.12 -21.00 -9.43
N GLY A 204 -7.21 -19.69 -9.22
CA GLY A 204 -7.76 -19.09 -8.01
C GLY A 204 -9.00 -18.21 -8.25
N PRO A 205 -9.69 -17.81 -7.17
CA PRO A 205 -10.76 -16.83 -7.24
C PRO A 205 -10.22 -15.47 -7.70
N GLU A 206 -11.11 -14.57 -8.10
CA GLU A 206 -10.74 -13.19 -8.40
C GLU A 206 -10.25 -12.45 -7.15
N VAL A 207 -9.28 -11.55 -7.35
CA VAL A 207 -8.82 -10.63 -6.30
C VAL A 207 -9.95 -9.66 -5.97
N LEU A 208 -10.15 -9.36 -4.68
CA LEU A 208 -11.30 -8.56 -4.26
C LEU A 208 -10.86 -7.18 -3.77
N ALA A 209 -11.50 -6.13 -4.30
CA ALA A 209 -11.32 -4.74 -3.90
C ALA A 209 -11.61 -4.56 -2.40
N ARG A 210 -12.57 -5.33 -1.87
CA ARG A 210 -12.90 -5.32 -0.44
C ARG A 210 -11.73 -5.74 0.45
N ASP A 211 -10.80 -6.55 -0.05
CA ASP A 211 -9.63 -7.00 0.71
C ASP A 211 -8.57 -5.90 0.73
N MET A 212 -8.35 -5.20 -0.40
CA MET A 212 -7.53 -3.99 -0.47
C MET A 212 -8.05 -2.88 0.45
N GLN A 213 -9.37 -2.68 0.46
CA GLN A 213 -10.05 -1.71 1.30
C GLN A 213 -9.96 -2.06 2.79
N ARG A 214 -10.00 -3.36 3.13
CA ARG A 214 -9.74 -3.83 4.50
C ARG A 214 -8.30 -3.53 4.91
N HIS A 215 -7.33 -3.79 4.04
CA HIS A 215 -5.92 -3.47 4.29
C HIS A 215 -5.76 -1.98 4.64
N ALA A 216 -6.34 -1.10 3.83
CA ALA A 216 -6.34 0.35 4.07
C ALA A 216 -7.00 0.72 5.40
N TYR A 217 -8.08 0.03 5.76
CA TYR A 217 -8.81 0.31 6.99
C TYR A 217 -8.03 -0.06 8.25
N VAL A 218 -7.19 -1.10 8.21
CA VAL A 218 -6.25 -1.38 9.30
C VAL A 218 -5.29 -0.20 9.51
N LYS A 219 -4.80 0.43 8.43
CA LYS A 219 -3.93 1.62 8.50
C LYS A 219 -4.66 2.82 9.09
N CYS A 220 -5.96 2.98 8.79
CA CYS A 220 -6.80 3.98 9.45
C CYS A 220 -6.82 3.79 10.97
N ALA A 221 -6.91 2.55 11.46
CA ALA A 221 -6.87 2.25 12.89
C ALA A 221 -5.50 2.53 13.55
N LEU A 222 -4.41 2.61 12.76
CA LEU A 222 -3.09 3.07 13.25
C LEU A 222 -3.00 4.61 13.40
N GLY A 223 -3.95 5.35 12.81
CA GLY A 223 -4.10 6.79 13.00
C GLY A 223 -4.74 7.48 11.80
N ASP A 224 -4.26 7.18 10.59
CA ASP A 224 -4.86 7.54 9.30
C ASP A 224 -4.12 6.81 8.16
N ALA A 225 -4.70 6.81 6.95
CA ALA A 225 -4.13 6.20 5.74
C ALA A 225 -3.21 7.16 4.95
N GLY A 226 -2.81 8.31 5.51
CA GLY A 226 -2.20 9.40 4.75
C GLY A 226 -0.86 9.02 4.10
N CYS A 227 -0.09 8.14 4.74
CA CYS A 227 1.17 7.60 4.24
C CYS A 227 0.98 6.78 2.96
N ASP A 228 0.12 5.76 3.00
CA ASP A 228 -0.18 4.91 1.86
C ASP A 228 -0.78 5.71 0.71
N MET A 229 -1.74 6.60 1.01
CA MET A 229 -2.31 7.51 0.02
C MET A 229 -1.23 8.37 -0.65
N ALA A 230 -0.25 8.88 0.11
CA ALA A 230 0.83 9.69 -0.44
C ALA A 230 1.76 8.88 -1.35
N ILE A 231 2.06 7.62 -1.01
CA ILE A 231 2.80 6.69 -1.88
C ILE A 231 2.02 6.47 -3.18
N CYS A 232 0.73 6.14 -3.10
CA CYS A 232 -0.09 5.88 -4.29
C CYS A 232 -0.16 7.08 -5.24
N GLN A 233 -0.05 8.30 -4.71
CA GLN A 233 0.05 9.53 -5.50
C GLN A 233 1.41 9.73 -6.19
N ASN A 234 2.41 8.88 -5.98
CA ASN A 234 3.56 8.81 -6.88
C ASN A 234 3.21 8.15 -8.21
N TRP A 235 2.00 7.62 -8.34
CA TRP A 235 1.53 6.92 -9.53
C TRP A 235 0.27 7.60 -10.06
N CYS A 236 -0.01 7.38 -11.34
CA CYS A 236 -1.18 7.92 -12.02
C CYS A 236 -1.89 6.84 -12.82
N LEU A 237 -3.21 6.92 -12.90
CA LEU A 237 -4.01 6.17 -13.87
C LEU A 237 -4.12 6.99 -15.15
N LEU A 238 -3.57 6.48 -16.25
CA LEU A 238 -3.57 7.13 -17.55
C LEU A 238 -4.86 6.83 -18.35
N PRO A 239 -5.18 7.62 -19.40
CA PRO A 239 -6.39 7.43 -20.19
C PRO A 239 -6.51 6.07 -20.90
N ASP A 240 -5.38 5.41 -21.17
CA ASP A 240 -5.33 4.07 -21.75
C ASP A 240 -5.44 2.95 -20.70
N HIS A 241 -5.82 3.31 -19.47
CA HIS A 241 -5.89 2.45 -18.28
C HIS A 241 -4.54 1.93 -17.80
N SER A 242 -3.41 2.45 -18.26
CA SER A 242 -2.11 2.08 -17.71
C SER A 242 -1.76 2.86 -16.43
N ILE A 243 -1.00 2.23 -15.53
CA ILE A 243 -0.44 2.90 -14.35
C ILE A 243 0.94 3.44 -14.68
N GLY A 244 1.09 4.77 -14.67
CA GLY A 244 2.38 5.46 -14.72
C GLY A 244 3.00 5.62 -13.33
N ARG A 245 4.33 5.51 -13.21
CA ARG A 245 5.06 5.39 -11.94
C ARG A 245 5.86 6.59 -11.48
N ASN A 246 6.05 7.55 -12.37
CA ASN A 246 6.92 8.68 -12.15
C ASN A 246 6.45 9.84 -13.02
N GLU A 247 7.03 11.01 -12.78
CA GLU A 247 6.74 12.24 -13.53
C GLU A 247 6.85 12.05 -15.04
N ALA A 248 7.86 11.30 -15.52
CA ALA A 248 8.06 11.10 -16.95
C ALA A 248 6.96 10.22 -17.60
N GLU A 249 6.45 9.23 -16.88
CA GLU A 249 5.34 8.38 -17.35
C GLU A 249 3.99 9.06 -17.18
N CYS A 250 3.81 9.83 -16.10
CA CYS A 250 2.55 10.50 -15.81
C CYS A 250 2.34 11.76 -16.63
N GLY A 251 3.39 12.44 -17.09
CA GLY A 251 3.29 13.64 -17.91
C GLY A 251 2.37 14.69 -17.27
N GLU A 252 1.32 15.10 -17.97
CA GLU A 252 0.34 16.08 -17.48
C GLU A 252 -0.45 15.61 -16.25
N TYR A 253 -0.54 14.30 -15.99
CA TYR A 253 -1.22 13.73 -14.83
C TYR A 253 -0.35 13.79 -13.56
N TRP A 254 0.88 14.31 -13.64
CA TRP A 254 1.78 14.44 -12.49
C TRP A 254 1.51 15.67 -11.63
N THR A 255 0.90 16.73 -12.17
CA THR A 255 0.73 18.01 -11.47
C THR A 255 -0.63 18.13 -10.79
#